data_AF-A0A914DFJ8-F1
#
_entry.id   AF-A0A914DFJ8-F1
#
_cell.length_a   1.000
_cell.length_b   1.000
_cell.length_c   1.000
_cell.angle_alpha   90.00
_cell.angle_beta   90.00
_cell.angle_gamma   90.00
#
_symmetry.space_group_name_H-M   'P 1'
#
loop_
_entity.id
_entity.type
_entity.pdbx_description
1 polymer ?
#
loop_
_entity_poly.entity_id
_entity_poly.type
_entity_poly.pdbx_seq_one_letter_code
_entity_poly.pdbx_strand_id
1 'polypeptide(L)'
;MPLPEGISFTRKKPIKFRRKLYEFFVAPITTFWAWSLNFLVFLTIFTYVLLIKTPPFPTFLEWYLCFYVLVFGLEIIRRFFTSEPEKLREKLAYFFVNYWNALTTLAIVMFLSGFTFRLVESTM
;
A
#
# COMPACT_ATOMS: atom_id res chain seq x y z
N MET A 1 55.15 -10.47 -36.20
CA MET A 1 54.08 -9.60 -35.66
C MET A 1 52.97 -10.51 -35.16
N PRO A 2 52.78 -10.70 -33.83
CA PRO A 2 51.73 -11.58 -33.31
C PRO A 2 50.39 -10.83 -33.12
N LEU A 3 49.27 -11.55 -33.26
CA LEU A 3 47.91 -11.03 -33.17
C LEU A 3 47.48 -10.85 -31.69
N PRO A 4 46.63 -9.86 -31.35
CA PRO A 4 46.26 -9.56 -29.98
C PRO A 4 45.33 -10.64 -29.39
N GLU A 5 45.57 -10.98 -28.14
CA GLU A 5 44.86 -12.03 -27.39
C GLU A 5 43.39 -11.67 -27.14
N GLY A 6 42.51 -12.57 -27.61
CA GLY A 6 41.31 -13.02 -26.90
C GLY A 6 40.37 -11.99 -26.28
N ILE A 7 39.51 -11.35 -27.09
CA ILE A 7 38.23 -10.84 -26.59
C ILE A 7 37.38 -12.05 -26.20
N SER A 8 37.41 -12.44 -24.93
CA SER A 8 36.48 -13.43 -24.39
C SER A 8 35.07 -12.83 -24.39
N PHE A 9 34.30 -13.11 -25.43
CA PHE A 9 32.86 -12.83 -25.44
C PHE A 9 32.21 -13.75 -24.42
N THR A 10 32.15 -13.33 -23.15
CA THR A 10 31.33 -14.00 -22.13
C THR A 10 29.89 -14.03 -22.64
N ARG A 11 29.48 -15.18 -23.18
CA ARG A 11 28.12 -15.44 -23.66
C ARG A 11 27.17 -15.21 -22.48
N LYS A 12 26.43 -14.10 -22.48
CA LYS A 12 25.43 -13.80 -21.44
C LYS A 12 24.44 -14.97 -21.41
N LYS A 13 24.49 -15.77 -20.34
CA LYS A 13 23.55 -16.89 -20.15
C LYS A 13 22.12 -16.32 -20.21
N PRO A 14 21.20 -16.93 -20.99
CA PRO A 14 19.83 -16.45 -21.04
C PRO A 14 19.24 -16.45 -19.63
N ILE A 15 18.71 -15.30 -19.22
CA ILE A 15 18.16 -15.10 -17.88
C ILE A 15 16.91 -15.96 -17.76
N LYS A 16 16.81 -16.76 -16.68
CA LYS A 16 15.62 -17.58 -16.38
C LYS A 16 14.38 -16.68 -16.32
N PHE A 17 13.28 -17.11 -16.94
CA PHE A 17 12.04 -16.33 -17.02
C PHE A 17 11.55 -15.77 -15.66
N ARG A 18 11.65 -16.56 -14.58
CA ARG A 18 11.32 -16.11 -13.20
C ARG A 18 12.11 -14.87 -12.75
N ARG A 19 13.39 -14.82 -13.09
CA ARG A 19 14.26 -13.69 -12.75
C ARG A 19 13.90 -12.45 -13.57
N LYS A 20 13.52 -12.63 -14.83
CA LYS A 20 13.03 -11.55 -15.69
C LYS A 20 11.72 -10.94 -15.17
N LEU A 21 10.79 -11.78 -14.71
CA LEU A 21 9.56 -11.32 -14.05
C LEU A 21 9.84 -10.58 -12.74
N TYR A 22 10.75 -11.10 -11.92
CA TYR A 22 11.15 -10.42 -10.67
C TYR A 22 11.76 -9.04 -10.95
N GLU A 23 12.72 -8.95 -11.87
CA GLU A 23 13.34 -7.68 -12.28
C GLU A 23 12.30 -6.69 -12.86
N PHE A 24 11.26 -7.21 -13.51
CA PHE A 24 10.14 -6.38 -13.98
C PHE A 24 9.27 -5.85 -12.83
N PHE A 25 8.86 -6.68 -11.86
CA PHE A 25 8.01 -6.25 -10.74
C PHE A 25 8.71 -5.34 -9.73
N VAL A 26 10.04 -5.46 -9.59
CA VAL A 26 10.84 -4.60 -8.72
C VAL A 26 11.14 -3.24 -9.36
N ALA A 27 10.88 -3.08 -10.66
CA ALA A 27 11.08 -1.80 -11.33
C ALA A 27 10.20 -0.69 -10.71
N PRO A 28 10.70 0.56 -10.62
CA PRO A 28 9.97 1.66 -9.98
C PRO A 28 8.66 2.00 -10.70
N ILE A 29 8.65 1.88 -12.03
CA ILE A 29 7.47 2.17 -12.86
C ILE A 29 6.34 1.15 -12.64
N THR A 30 6.66 -0.14 -12.57
CA THR A 30 5.68 -1.20 -12.37
C THR A 30 5.11 -1.16 -10.96
N THR A 31 5.97 -0.88 -9.97
CA THR A 31 5.56 -0.62 -8.60
C THR A 31 4.57 0.54 -8.54
N PHE A 32 4.90 1.70 -9.13
CA PHE A 32 3.99 2.84 -9.18
C PHE A 32 2.60 2.49 -9.74
N TRP A 33 2.54 1.81 -10.89
CA TRP A 33 1.27 1.41 -11.49
C TRP A 33 0.52 0.37 -10.64
N ALA A 34 1.22 -0.55 -10.00
CA ALA A 34 0.59 -1.52 -9.10
C ALA A 34 -0.08 -0.82 -7.91
N TRP A 35 0.60 0.14 -7.26
CA TRP A 35 0.02 0.96 -6.19
C TRP A 35 -1.17 1.78 -6.69
N SER A 36 -1.04 2.40 -7.85
CA SER A 36 -2.10 3.22 -8.46
C SER A 36 -3.36 2.40 -8.79
N LEU A 37 -3.20 1.26 -9.47
CA LEU A 37 -4.30 0.36 -9.81
C LEU A 37 -4.98 -0.23 -8.56
N ASN A 38 -4.18 -0.64 -7.57
CA ASN A 38 -4.70 -1.14 -6.30
C ASN A 38 -5.55 -0.06 -5.59
N PHE A 39 -5.08 1.19 -5.59
CA PHE A 39 -5.83 2.31 -5.03
C PHE A 39 -7.12 2.60 -5.82
N LEU A 40 -7.10 2.51 -7.15
CA LEU A 40 -8.31 2.68 -7.98
C LEU A 40 -9.36 1.59 -7.71
N VAL A 41 -8.93 0.34 -7.54
CA VAL A 41 -9.81 -0.77 -7.16
C VAL A 41 -10.41 -0.51 -5.78
N PHE A 42 -9.59 -0.11 -4.81
CA PHE A 42 -10.07 0.28 -3.48
C PHE A 42 -11.13 1.38 -3.56
N LEU A 43 -10.88 2.46 -4.31
CA LEU A 43 -11.83 3.56 -4.47
C LEU A 43 -13.14 3.13 -5.13
N THR A 44 -13.07 2.24 -6.12
CA THR A 44 -14.25 1.76 -6.83
C THR A 44 -15.11 0.91 -5.90
N ILE A 45 -14.51 -0.02 -5.15
CA ILE A 45 -15.22 -0.85 -4.17
C ILE A 45 -15.78 0.01 -3.04
N PHE A 46 -15.01 0.98 -2.53
CA PHE A 46 -15.45 1.90 -1.48
C PHE A 46 -16.66 2.73 -1.93
N THR A 47 -16.60 3.30 -3.12
CA THR A 47 -17.72 4.07 -3.70
C THR A 47 -18.94 3.18 -3.91
N TYR A 48 -18.76 1.95 -4.40
CA TYR A 48 -19.84 0.98 -4.57
C TYR A 48 -20.55 0.68 -3.25
N VAL A 49 -19.79 0.40 -2.18
CA VAL A 49 -20.33 0.11 -0.85
C VAL A 49 -21.10 1.29 -0.26
N LEU A 50 -20.63 2.53 -0.49
CA LEU A 50 -21.32 3.73 -0.02
C LEU A 50 -22.59 4.05 -0.83
N LEU A 51 -22.61 3.71 -2.12
CA LEU A 51 -23.72 4.05 -3.01
C LEU A 51 -24.90 3.07 -2.88
N ILE A 52 -24.61 1.80 -2.61
CA ILE A 52 -25.65 0.77 -2.48
C ILE A 52 -26.35 0.86 -1.13
N LYS A 53 -27.65 0.54 -1.10
CA LYS A 53 -28.40 0.46 0.16
C LYS A 53 -27.72 -0.55 1.08
N THR A 54 -27.36 -0.10 2.28
CA THR A 54 -26.65 -0.90 3.27
C THR A 54 -27.53 -2.07 3.74
N PRO A 55 -27.11 -3.33 3.53
CA PRO A 55 -27.81 -4.49 4.08
C PRO A 55 -27.65 -4.54 5.61
N PRO A 56 -28.50 -5.28 6.34
CA PRO A 56 -28.40 -5.35 7.81
C PRO A 56 -27.02 -5.87 8.26
N PHE A 57 -26.51 -6.91 7.60
CA PHE A 57 -25.20 -7.49 7.91
C PHE A 57 -24.08 -6.95 7.01
N PRO A 58 -22.85 -6.82 7.53
CA PRO A 58 -21.71 -6.39 6.74
C PRO A 58 -21.36 -7.41 5.65
N THR A 59 -21.21 -6.91 4.43
CA THR A 59 -20.88 -7.68 3.23
C THR A 59 -19.39 -8.05 3.16
N PHE A 60 -19.06 -9.05 2.36
CA PHE A 60 -17.65 -9.43 2.13
C PHE A 60 -16.80 -8.28 1.58
N LEU A 61 -17.39 -7.37 0.79
CA LEU A 61 -16.68 -6.20 0.27
C LEU A 61 -16.37 -5.17 1.37
N GLU A 62 -17.30 -4.94 2.29
CA GLU A 62 -17.07 -4.11 3.49
C GLU A 62 -15.92 -4.67 4.33
N TRP A 63 -15.89 -5.99 4.54
CA TRP A 63 -14.77 -6.66 5.22
C TRP A 63 -13.45 -6.51 4.47
N TYR A 64 -13.44 -6.69 3.15
CA TYR A 64 -12.25 -6.50 2.33
C TYR A 64 -11.70 -5.08 2.45
N LEU A 65 -12.56 -4.05 2.39
CA LEU A 65 -12.18 -2.65 2.59
C LEU A 65 -11.59 -2.42 4.00
N CYS A 66 -12.19 -3.02 5.02
CA CYS A 66 -11.67 -2.95 6.38
C CYS A 66 -10.26 -3.55 6.48
N PHE A 67 -10.03 -4.76 5.95
CA PHE A 67 -8.71 -5.37 5.90
C PHE A 67 -7.70 -4.51 5.14
N TYR A 68 -8.11 -3.94 3.99
CA TYR A 68 -7.25 -3.05 3.20
C TYR A 68 -6.78 -1.84 4.02
N VAL A 69 -7.70 -1.15 4.69
CA VAL A 69 -7.40 0.02 5.52
C VAL A 69 -6.55 -0.36 6.73
N LEU A 70 -6.81 -1.51 7.35
CA LEU A 70 -5.99 -2.01 8.46
C LEU A 70 -4.54 -2.29 8.04
N VAL A 71 -4.33 -2.95 6.91
CA VAL A 71 -2.97 -3.20 6.38
C VAL A 71 -2.26 -1.87 6.08
N PHE A 72 -2.96 -0.92 5.49
CA PHE A 72 -2.40 0.41 5.22
C PHE A 72 -2.08 1.18 6.52
N GLY A 73 -2.92 1.04 7.54
CA GLY A 73 -2.69 1.56 8.89
C GLY A 73 -1.45 0.94 9.56
N LEU A 74 -1.25 -0.37 9.42
CA LEU A 74 -0.03 -1.02 9.91
C LEU A 74 1.22 -0.52 9.19
N GLU A 75 1.15 -0.25 7.89
CA GLU A 75 2.26 0.35 7.14
C GLU A 75 2.55 1.78 7.60
N ILE A 76 1.52 2.58 7.90
CA ILE A 76 1.67 3.91 8.52
C ILE A 76 2.35 3.80 9.88
N ILE A 77 1.93 2.85 10.73
CA ILE A 77 2.51 2.60 12.04
C ILE A 77 3.99 2.18 11.90
N ARG A 78 4.31 1.30 10.94
CA ARG A 78 5.68 0.89 10.64
C ARG A 78 6.55 2.09 10.26
N ARG A 79 6.06 2.95 9.35
CA ARG A 79 6.74 4.18 8.93
C ARG A 79 6.93 5.15 10.08
N PHE A 80 5.91 5.27 10.94
CA PHE A 80 6.00 6.05 12.15
C PHE A 80 7.16 5.55 13.02
N PHE A 81 7.21 4.25 13.35
CA PHE A 81 8.29 3.70 14.19
C PHE A 81 9.69 3.83 13.57
N THR A 82 9.85 3.65 12.25
CA THR A 82 11.15 3.75 11.56
C THR A 82 11.68 5.19 11.41
N SER A 83 10.87 6.22 11.71
CA SER A 83 11.36 7.61 11.61
C SER A 83 12.46 7.95 12.62
N GLU A 84 13.45 8.75 12.19
CA GLU A 84 14.71 9.07 12.89
C GLU A 84 14.62 9.66 14.31
N PRO A 85 13.63 10.49 14.70
CA PRO A 85 13.66 11.10 16.03
C PRO A 85 13.34 10.09 17.16
N GLU A 86 14.18 10.06 18.20
CA GLU A 86 14.03 9.16 19.35
C GLU A 86 12.94 9.60 20.35
N LYS A 87 12.68 10.92 20.46
CA LYS A 87 11.65 11.45 21.36
C LYS A 87 10.27 11.41 20.71
N LEU A 88 9.33 10.71 21.35
CA LEU A 88 7.96 10.49 20.83
C LEU A 88 7.20 11.77 20.46
N ARG A 89 7.35 12.86 21.23
CA ARG A 89 6.65 14.13 20.95
C ARG A 89 7.19 14.84 19.71
N GLU A 90 8.52 14.88 19.56
CA GLU A 90 9.19 15.46 18.39
C GLU A 90 8.92 14.60 17.15
N LYS A 91 8.89 13.28 17.32
CA LYS A 91 8.52 12.30 16.29
C LYS A 91 7.10 12.46 15.77
N LEU A 92 6.14 12.68 16.67
CA LEU A 92 4.74 12.90 16.31
C LEU A 92 4.56 14.24 15.59
N ALA A 93 5.17 15.32 16.10
CA ALA A 93 5.16 16.62 15.43
C ALA A 93 5.77 16.53 14.02
N TYR A 94 6.94 15.90 13.88
CA TYR A 94 7.60 15.71 12.58
C TYR A 94 6.76 14.88 11.61
N PHE A 95 6.12 13.82 12.09
CA PHE A 95 5.31 12.94 11.26
C PHE A 95 4.06 13.65 10.70
N PHE A 96 3.37 14.43 11.53
CA PHE A 96 2.15 15.15 11.14
C PHE A 96 2.40 16.49 10.41
N VAL A 97 3.62 17.02 10.46
CA VAL A 97 4.02 18.16 9.59
C VAL A 97 3.96 17.76 8.11
N ASN A 98 4.18 16.49 7.79
CA ASN A 98 3.97 16.00 6.44
C ASN A 98 2.46 15.91 6.14
N TYR A 99 1.97 16.82 5.30
CA TYR A 99 0.57 16.89 4.89
C TYR A 99 0.01 15.53 4.40
N TRP A 100 0.81 14.76 3.65
CA TRP A 100 0.38 13.46 3.13
C TRP A 100 0.19 12.42 4.24
N ASN A 101 1.07 12.41 5.24
CA ASN A 101 0.96 11.51 6.39
C ASN A 101 -0.22 11.90 7.28
N ALA A 102 -0.42 13.21 7.50
CA ALA A 102 -1.55 13.72 8.27
C ALA A 102 -2.89 13.38 7.59
N LEU A 103 -3.03 13.67 6.29
CA LEU A 103 -4.22 13.34 5.51
C LEU A 103 -4.52 11.85 5.53
N THR A 104 -3.49 11.02 5.35
CA THR A 104 -3.64 9.55 5.37
C THR A 104 -4.09 9.05 6.73
N THR A 105 -3.48 9.55 7.81
CA THR A 105 -3.85 9.16 9.17
C THR A 105 -5.28 9.56 9.49
N LEU A 106 -5.68 10.77 9.09
CA LEU A 106 -7.05 11.26 9.23
C LEU A 106 -8.04 10.35 8.48
N ALA A 107 -7.73 9.99 7.23
CA ALA A 107 -8.58 9.11 6.43
C ALA A 107 -8.76 7.73 7.07
N ILE A 108 -7.69 7.14 7.62
CA ILE A 108 -7.75 5.84 8.33
C ILE A 108 -8.63 5.95 9.58
N VAL A 109 -8.42 6.98 10.41
CA VAL A 109 -9.19 7.18 11.65
C VAL A 109 -10.67 7.39 11.32
N MET A 110 -10.98 8.23 10.31
CA MET A 110 -12.35 8.45 9.86
C MET A 110 -12.99 7.15 9.37
N PHE A 111 -12.30 6.37 8.53
CA PHE A 111 -12.82 5.09 8.04
C PHE A 111 -13.11 4.11 9.20
N LEU A 112 -12.17 3.92 10.13
CA LEU A 112 -12.34 3.00 11.25
C LEU A 112 -13.47 3.42 12.18
N SER A 113 -13.62 4.73 12.44
CA SER A 113 -14.73 5.25 13.23
C SER A 113 -16.08 5.00 12.56
N GLY A 114 -16.20 5.28 11.26
CA GLY A 114 -17.43 5.02 10.48
C GLY A 114 -17.75 3.52 10.41
N PHE A 115 -16.75 2.67 10.23
CA PHE A 115 -16.93 1.21 10.23
C PHE A 115 -17.37 0.68 11.60
N THR A 116 -16.86 1.26 12.69
CA THR A 116 -17.29 0.90 14.05
C THR A 116 -18.76 1.24 14.27
N PHE A 117 -19.21 2.43 13.85
CA PHE A 117 -20.62 2.80 13.92
C PHE A 117 -21.51 1.86 13.09
N ARG A 118 -21.05 1.49 11.89
CA ARG A 118 -21.73 0.50 11.04
C ARG A 118 -21.90 -0.87 11.72
N LEU A 119 -20.88 -1.34 12.45
CA LEU A 119 -20.95 -2.61 13.19
C LEU A 119 -21.90 -2.53 14.38
N VAL A 120 -21.89 -1.42 15.13
CA VAL A 120 -22.77 -1.22 16.28
C VAL A 120 -24.24 -1.21 15.85
N GLU A 121 -24.59 -0.48 14.78
CA GLU A 121 -25.95 -0.43 14.26
C GLU A 121 -26.45 -1.80 13.77
N SER A 122 -25.58 -2.62 13.17
CA SER A 122 -25.96 -3.98 12.73
C SER A 122 -26.23 -4.97 13.86
N THR A 123 -25.85 -4.63 15.10
CA THR A 123 -25.99 -5.52 16.28
C THR A 123 -27.24 -5.19 17.10
N MET A 124 -27.87 -4.02 16.91
CA MET A 124 -29.10 -3.60 17.60
C MET A 124 -30.35 -3.90 16.76
#